data_AF-A0A2S6IAX5-F1
#
_entry.id   AF-A0A2S6IAX5-F1
#
_cell.length_a   1.000
_cell.length_b   1.000
_cell.length_c   1.000
_cell.angle_alpha   90.00
_cell.angle_beta   90.00
_cell.angle_gamma   90.00
#
_symmetry.space_group_name_H-M   'P 1'
#
loop_
_entity.id
_entity.type
_entity.pdbx_description
1 polymer ?
#
loop_
_entity_poly.entity_id
_entity_poly.type
_entity_poly.pdbx_seq_one_letter_code
_entity_poly.pdbx_strand_id
1 'polypeptide(L)'
;MARGYYYFEADFPVRMEDQDGTTLGSGRAQAGSDWMTEDWVPFTGSLEFAPPKSETGYLVFERANPSGLPENARSYRLPVRFQPR
;
A
#
# COMPACT_ATOMS: atom_id res chain seq x y z
N MET A 1 -13.30 4.86 -9.46
CA MET A 1 -12.67 5.20 -10.76
C MET A 1 -11.63 6.28 -10.46
N ALA A 2 -10.35 6.03 -10.73
CA ALA A 2 -9.32 7.06 -10.58
C ALA A 2 -8.54 7.17 -11.90
N ARG A 3 -8.85 8.20 -12.69
CA ARG A 3 -8.06 8.62 -13.87
C ARG A 3 -6.89 9.48 -13.38
N GLY A 4 -5.69 9.20 -13.89
CA GLY A 4 -4.51 10.05 -13.78
C GLY A 4 -3.52 9.63 -12.69
N TYR A 5 -2.34 9.15 -13.12
CA TYR A 5 -1.05 9.22 -12.41
C TYR A 5 -1.03 8.80 -10.93
N TYR A 6 -1.64 7.66 -10.59
CA TYR A 6 -1.47 7.09 -9.24
C TYR A 6 -0.11 6.39 -9.06
N TYR A 7 0.48 5.90 -10.15
CA TYR A 7 1.74 5.15 -10.14
C TYR A 7 2.82 6.01 -10.82
N PHE A 8 3.37 7.01 -10.14
CA PHE A 8 4.52 7.76 -10.66
C PHE A 8 5.86 7.04 -10.39
N GLU A 9 5.83 6.05 -9.51
CA GLU A 9 7.00 5.26 -9.16
C GLU A 9 6.60 3.78 -9.26
N ALA A 10 7.35 3.02 -10.04
CA ALA A 10 7.21 1.57 -10.10
C ALA A 10 7.50 0.89 -8.75
N ASP A 11 7.90 1.66 -7.74
CA ASP A 11 8.13 1.30 -6.34
C ASP A 11 7.25 2.22 -5.48
N PHE A 12 6.46 1.65 -4.57
CA PHE A 12 5.73 2.44 -3.59
C PHE A 12 5.79 1.81 -2.19
N PRO A 13 5.86 2.64 -1.14
CA PRO A 13 5.81 2.17 0.22
C PRO A 13 4.43 1.57 0.53
N VAL A 14 4.47 0.42 1.19
CA VAL A 14 3.30 -0.25 1.74
C VAL A 14 3.45 -0.44 3.23
N ARG A 15 2.35 -0.30 3.96
CA ARG A 15 2.30 -0.43 5.41
C ARG A 15 1.15 -1.33 5.82
N MET A 16 1.42 -2.25 6.74
CA MET A 16 0.38 -3.03 7.38
C MET A 16 -0.06 -2.35 8.67
N GLU A 17 -1.36 -2.09 8.75
CA GLU A 17 -2.01 -1.61 9.96
C GLU A 17 -2.97 -2.68 10.50
N ASP A 18 -3.07 -2.78 11.82
CA ASP A 18 -4.13 -3.50 12.51
C ASP A 18 -5.45 -2.69 12.44
N GLN A 19 -6.59 -3.28 12.83
CA GLN A 19 -7.90 -2.64 12.94
C GLN A 19 -7.85 -1.32 13.74
N ASP A 20 -7.02 -1.26 14.78
CA ASP A 20 -6.84 -0.06 15.61
C ASP A 20 -5.97 1.03 14.96
N GLY A 21 -5.49 0.82 13.73
CA GLY A 21 -4.55 1.73 13.05
C GLY A 21 -3.10 1.60 13.55
N THR A 22 -2.80 0.57 14.35
CA THR A 22 -1.43 0.29 14.80
C THR A 22 -0.63 -0.29 13.64
N THR A 23 0.51 0.32 13.32
CA THR A 23 1.42 -0.20 12.30
C THR A 23 2.08 -1.49 12.77
N LEU A 24 1.81 -2.59 12.06
CA LEU A 24 2.39 -3.91 12.31
C LEU A 24 3.72 -4.09 11.56
N GLY A 25 3.89 -3.40 10.43
CA GLY A 25 5.09 -3.48 9.60
C GLY A 25 5.01 -2.57 8.37
N SER A 26 6.14 -2.38 7.71
CA SER A 26 6.25 -1.62 6.47
C SER A 26 7.20 -2.32 5.49
N GLY A 27 7.03 -2.01 4.21
CA GLY A 27 7.72 -2.68 3.11
C GLY A 27 7.60 -1.86 1.84
N ARG A 28 8.10 -2.40 0.74
CA ARG A 28 8.02 -1.78 -0.58
C ARG A 28 7.40 -2.76 -1.55
N ALA A 29 6.48 -2.26 -2.37
CA ALA A 29 5.87 -3.03 -3.44
C ALA A 29 6.29 -2.44 -4.78
N GLN A 30 6.60 -3.32 -5.73
CA GLN A 30 7.03 -2.97 -7.06
C GLN A 30 5.92 -3.32 -8.06
N ALA A 31 5.49 -2.34 -8.86
CA ALA A 31 4.61 -2.56 -10.01
C ALA A 31 5.40 -3.21 -11.17
N GLY A 32 4.75 -4.12 -11.90
CA GLY A 32 5.36 -4.83 -13.02
C GLY A 32 5.67 -3.95 -14.25
N SER A 33 6.23 -4.59 -15.28
CA SER A 33 6.59 -3.99 -16.57
C SER A 33 5.35 -3.61 -17.40
N ASP A 34 4.56 -2.63 -16.94
CA ASP A 34 3.67 -1.75 -17.73
C ASP A 34 2.98 -0.74 -16.78
N TRP A 35 3.73 -0.20 -15.82
CA TRP A 35 3.21 0.72 -14.79
C TRP A 35 2.71 2.06 -15.35
N MET A 36 3.04 2.38 -16.61
CA MET A 36 2.56 3.56 -17.35
C MET A 36 1.30 3.26 -18.19
N THR A 37 0.39 2.44 -17.69
CA THR A 37 -0.92 2.19 -18.32
C THR A 37 -2.06 2.70 -17.46
N GLU A 38 -3.21 2.97 -18.09
CA GLU A 38 -4.48 3.23 -17.37
C GLU A 38 -5.15 1.93 -16.87
N ASP A 39 -4.56 0.78 -17.19
CA ASP A 39 -5.03 -0.55 -16.86
C ASP A 39 -4.51 -1.04 -15.49
N TRP A 40 -5.08 -2.14 -15.02
CA TRP A 40 -4.69 -2.75 -13.74
C TRP A 40 -3.30 -3.36 -13.84
N VAL A 41 -2.32 -2.75 -13.16
CA VAL A 41 -0.94 -3.24 -13.16
C VAL A 41 -0.73 -4.17 -11.97
N PRO A 42 -0.30 -5.43 -12.18
CA PRO A 42 0.07 -6.30 -11.08
C PRO A 42 1.30 -5.74 -10.37
N PHE A 43 1.31 -5.81 -9.05
CA PHE A 43 2.46 -5.45 -8.23
C PHE A 43 2.82 -6.61 -7.31
N THR A 44 4.11 -6.68 -6.99
CA THR A 44 4.65 -7.66 -6.06
C THR A 44 5.53 -6.94 -5.06
N GLY A 45 5.36 -7.26 -3.78
CA GLY A 45 6.15 -6.68 -2.70
C GLY A 45 6.28 -7.66 -1.57
N SER A 46 7.35 -7.49 -0.81
CA SER A 46 7.56 -8.22 0.44
C SER A 46 7.40 -7.23 1.59
N LEU A 47 6.59 -7.62 2.56
CA LEU A 47 6.38 -6.86 3.79
C LEU A 47 6.41 -7.84 4.95
N GLU A 48 7.32 -7.60 5.87
CA GLU A 48 7.40 -8.32 7.14
C GLU A 48 6.63 -7.51 8.18
N PHE A 49 5.73 -8.17 8.89
CA PHE A 49 4.91 -7.54 9.92
C PHE A 49 4.88 -8.40 11.18
N ALA A 50 4.79 -7.72 12.31
CA ALA A 50 4.58 -8.36 13.59
C ALA A 50 3.24 -9.12 13.58
N PRO A 51 3.13 -10.24 14.31
CA PRO A 51 1.88 -11.01 14.37
C PRO A 51 0.72 -10.09 14.79
N PRO A 52 -0.35 -10.02 13.98
CA PRO A 52 -1.48 -9.15 14.25
C PRO A 52 -2.19 -9.63 15.51
N LYS A 53 -2.70 -8.68 16.31
CA LYS A 53 -3.52 -9.01 17.48
C LYS A 53 -5.00 -9.12 17.11
N SER A 54 -5.39 -8.52 16.00
CA SER A 54 -6.76 -8.58 15.48
C SER A 54 -6.89 -9.52 14.29
N GLU A 55 -8.13 -9.92 14.00
CA GLU A 55 -8.48 -10.72 12.84
C GLU A 55 -8.45 -9.92 11.52
N THR A 56 -8.52 -8.59 11.61
CA THR A 56 -8.58 -7.70 10.45
C THR A 56 -7.57 -6.57 10.55
N GLY A 57 -7.18 -6.05 9.41
CA GLY A 57 -6.29 -4.89 9.30
C GLY A 57 -6.46 -4.19 7.97
N TYR A 58 -5.53 -3.28 7.68
CA TYR A 58 -5.50 -2.51 6.46
C TYR A 58 -4.10 -2.55 5.85
N LEU A 59 -4.02 -2.93 4.59
CA LEU A 59 -2.83 -2.70 3.76
C LEU A 59 -2.94 -1.28 3.20
N VAL A 60 -2.08 -0.40 3.69
CA VAL A 60 -2.04 0.99 3.28
C VAL A 60 -0.96 1.17 2.23
N PHE A 61 -1.38 1.64 1.06
CA PHE A 61 -0.54 2.01 -0.05
C PHE A 61 -0.36 3.53 0.00
N GLU A 62 0.87 3.98 0.20
CA GLU A 62 1.18 5.40 0.25
C GLU A 62 1.76 5.81 -1.10
N ARG A 63 1.16 6.80 -1.77
CA ARG A 63 1.77 7.38 -2.96
C ARG A 63 3.04 8.11 -2.52
N ALA A 64 4.16 7.81 -3.17
CA ALA A 64 5.39 8.55 -2.98
C ALA A 64 5.11 10.04 -3.21
N ASN A 65 5.36 10.83 -2.17
CA ASN A 65 5.11 12.27 -2.14
C ASN A 65 6.45 12.99 -1.93
N PRO A 66 7.32 13.02 -2.95
CA PRO A 66 8.62 13.68 -2.85
C PRO A 66 8.52 15.18 -2.52
N SER A 67 7.35 15.79 -2.78
CA SER A 67 7.08 17.20 -2.45
C SER A 67 6.68 17.43 -0.99
N GLY A 68 6.32 16.39 -0.21
CA GLY A 68 5.93 16.51 1.19
C GLY A 68 4.64 17.28 1.46
N LEU A 69 3.87 17.62 0.41
CA LEU A 69 2.64 18.41 0.55
C LEU A 69 1.46 17.51 0.94
N PRO A 70 0.68 17.82 1.99
CA PRO A 70 -0.44 16.99 2.44
C PRO A 70 -1.53 16.81 1.37
N GLU A 71 -1.64 17.77 0.45
CA GLU A 71 -2.54 17.76 -0.70
C GLU A 71 -2.24 16.62 -1.70
N ASN A 72 -0.98 16.17 -1.73
CA ASN A 72 -0.49 15.09 -2.58
C ASN A 72 -0.36 13.75 -1.85
N ALA A 73 -0.62 13.73 -0.53
CA ALA A 73 -0.63 12.54 0.29
C ALA A 73 -1.90 11.72 0.01
N ARG A 74 -1.86 10.96 -1.08
CA ARG A 74 -2.88 9.95 -1.38
C ARG A 74 -2.47 8.63 -0.77
N SER A 75 -3.26 8.16 0.18
CA SER A 75 -3.20 6.79 0.66
C SER A 75 -4.41 6.01 0.17
N TYR A 76 -4.17 4.78 -0.27
CA TYR A 76 -5.23 3.81 -0.52
C TYR A 76 -5.18 2.75 0.58
N ARG A 77 -6.30 2.44 1.21
CA ARG A 77 -6.40 1.46 2.30
C ARG A 77 -7.19 0.27 1.82
N LEU A 78 -6.54 -0.88 1.67
CA LEU A 78 -7.18 -2.13 1.33
C LEU A 78 -7.45 -2.92 2.61
N PRO A 79 -8.71 -3.21 2.98
CA PRO A 79 -9.00 -4.06 4.12
C PRO A 79 -8.49 -5.48 3.86
N VAL A 80 -7.77 -6.04 4.83
CA VAL A 80 -7.25 -7.40 4.80
C VAL A 80 -7.74 -8.16 6.02
N ARG A 81 -8.00 -9.45 5.85
CA ARG A 81 -8.30 -10.36 6.95
C ARG A 81 -7.09 -11.25 7.17
N PHE A 82 -6.55 -11.23 8.38
CA PHE A 82 -5.48 -12.11 8.77
C PHE A 82 -6.04 -13.52 8.96
N GLN A 83 -5.38 -14.52 8.38
CA GLN A 83 -5.78 -15.90 8.65
C GLN A 83 -5.39 -16.23 10.10
N PRO A 84 -6.32 -16.76 10.92
CA PRO A 84 -5.97 -17.31 12.21
C PRO A 84 -4.98 -18.46 12.00
N ARG A 85 -3.95 -18.51 12.86
CA ARG A 85 -2.93 -19.56 12.83
C ARG A 85 -3.45 -20.86 13.43
#